data_AF-A0A938UYA6-F1
#
_entry.id   AF-A0A938UYA6-F1
#
_cell.length_a   1.000
_cell.length_b   1.000
_cell.length_c   1.000
_cell.angle_alpha   90.00
_cell.angle_beta   90.00
_cell.angle_gamma   90.00
#
_symmetry.space_group_name_H-M   'P 1'
#
loop_
_entity.id
_entity.type
_entity.pdbx_description
1 polymer ?
#
loop_
_entity_poly.entity_id
_entity_poly.type
_entity_poly.pdbx_seq_one_letter_code
_entity_poly.pdbx_strand_id
1 'polypeptide(L)' 'DKFKEIGLTPLHASKVNAFLIDECPVNIECKVVQTADLGTHTWFFGEILTVHLLGTPLEGYDRGENAAFAYL' A
#
# COMPACT_ATOMS: atom_id res chain seq x y z
N ASP A 1 1.29 -20.60 3.99
CA ASP A 1 1.59 -19.16 4.09
C ASP A 1 2.10 -18.75 2.73
N LYS A 2 1.35 -17.89 2.04
CA LYS A 2 1.62 -17.57 0.64
C LYS A 2 3.01 -16.96 0.47
N PHE A 3 3.46 -16.07 1.36
CA PHE A 3 4.80 -15.48 1.28
C PHE A 3 5.88 -16.56 1.20
N LYS A 4 5.81 -17.56 2.09
CA LYS A 4 6.74 -18.69 2.11
C LYS A 4 6.64 -19.60 0.88
N GLU A 5 5.43 -19.83 0.38
CA GLU A 5 5.19 -20.73 -0.77
C GLU A 5 5.77 -20.17 -2.08
N ILE A 6 5.80 -18.85 -2.23
CA ILE A 6 6.33 -18.18 -3.43
C ILE A 6 7.65 -17.44 -3.21
N GLY A 7 8.23 -17.55 -2.02
CA GLY A 7 9.54 -16.98 -1.69
C GLY A 7 9.57 -15.45 -1.65
N LEU A 8 8.49 -14.82 -1.20
CA LEU A 8 8.41 -13.37 -0.98
C LEU A 8 8.76 -13.00 0.44
N THR A 9 9.37 -11.83 0.60
CA THR A 9 9.79 -11.29 1.90
C THR A 9 8.73 -10.31 2.44
N PRO A 10 8.06 -10.64 3.56
CA PRO A 10 7.10 -9.73 4.16
C PRO A 10 7.82 -8.60 4.92
N LEU A 11 7.39 -7.36 4.71
CA LEU A 11 7.83 -6.19 5.49
C LEU A 11 6.67 -5.58 6.26
N HIS A 12 6.91 -5.10 7.47
CA HIS A 12 5.88 -4.39 8.22
C HIS A 12 5.56 -3.04 7.57
N ALA A 13 4.27 -2.80 7.33
CA ALA A 13 3.78 -1.51 6.87
C ALA A 13 3.86 -0.44 7.97
N SER A 14 3.90 0.83 7.58
CA SER A 14 4.14 1.98 8.48
C SER A 14 2.86 2.63 9.01
N LYS A 15 1.77 2.58 8.24
CA LYS A 15 0.47 3.23 8.51
C LYS A 15 -0.66 2.22 8.69
N VAL A 16 -0.53 0.99 8.18
CA VAL A 16 -1.57 -0.05 8.27
C VAL A 16 -1.07 -1.33 8.96
N ASN A 17 -2.01 -2.12 9.49
CA ASN A 17 -1.72 -3.45 10.05
C ASN A 17 -1.76 -4.53 8.94
N ALA A 18 -0.85 -4.42 7.98
CA ALA A 18 -0.66 -5.39 6.90
C ALA A 18 0.84 -5.51 6.56
N PHE A 19 1.20 -6.56 5.81
CA PHE A 19 2.56 -6.71 5.28
C PHE A 19 2.66 -6.11 3.88
N LEU A 20 3.78 -5.44 3.62
CA LEU A 20 4.27 -5.08 2.29
C LEU A 20 5.10 -6.24 1.73
N ILE A 21 5.38 -6.21 0.42
CA ILE A 21 6.26 -7.17 -0.25
C ILE A 21 7.57 -6.42 -0.58
N ASP A 22 8.70 -6.88 -0.04
CA ASP A 22 10.01 -6.25 -0.24
C ASP A 22 10.40 -6.21 -1.72
N GLU A 23 10.11 -7.29 -2.45
CA GLU A 23 10.41 -7.42 -3.86
C GLU A 23 9.48 -6.59 -4.77
N CYS A 24 8.42 -5.99 -4.23
CA CYS A 24 7.45 -5.23 -5.02
C CYS A 24 7.98 -3.82 -5.30
N PRO A 25 8.05 -3.39 -6.58
CA PRO A 25 8.60 -2.08 -6.95
C PRO A 25 7.81 -0.90 -6.35
N VAL A 26 6.53 -1.12 -6.06
CA VAL A 26 5.63 -0.12 -5.47
C VAL A 26 4.71 -0.80 -4.45
N ASN A 27 4.73 -0.34 -3.21
CA ASN A 27 3.76 -0.75 -2.19
C ASN A 27 2.88 0.45 -1.82
N ILE A 28 1.55 0.25 -1.77
CA ILE A 28 0.59 1.31 -1.45
C ILE A 28 -0.16 0.91 -0.19
N GLU A 29 -0.02 1.71 0.86
CA GLU A 29 -0.77 1.54 2.09
C GLU A 29 -2.09 2.31 1.99
N CYS A 30 -3.21 1.60 2.13
CA CYS A 30 -4.54 2.19 2.00
C CYS A 30 -5.42 1.90 3.21
N LYS A 31 -6.24 2.88 3.59
CA LYS A 31 -7.38 2.68 4.51
C LYS A 31 -8.65 2.50 3.70
N VAL A 32 -9.43 1.46 3.96
CA VAL A 32 -10.76 1.32 3.35
C VAL A 32 -11.67 2.42 3.90
N VAL A 33 -12.27 3.20 2.99
CA VAL A 33 -13.19 4.29 3.34
C VAL A 33 -14.62 4.03 2.90
N GLN A 34 -14.81 3.15 1.92
CA GLN A 34 -16.15 2.73 1.46
C GLN A 34 -16.09 1.32 0.89
N THR A 35 -17.22 0.61 0.95
CA THR A 35 -17.42 -0.67 0.29
C THR A 35 -18.71 -0.66 -0.52
N ALA A 36 -18.72 -1.33 -1.67
CA ALA A 36 -19.91 -1.55 -2.50
C ALA A 36 -20.05 -3.02 -2.87
N ASP A 37 -21.26 -3.57 -2.77
CA ASP A 37 -21.58 -4.92 -3.23
C ASP A 37 -22.06 -4.87 -4.68
N LEU A 38 -21.34 -5.56 -5.57
CA LEU A 38 -21.66 -5.68 -7.00
C LEU A 38 -22.18 -7.08 -7.36
N GLY A 39 -22.68 -7.82 -6.38
CA GLY A 39 -23.29 -9.15 -6.52
C GLY A 39 -22.28 -10.29 -6.49
N THR A 40 -21.27 -10.28 -7.38
CA THR A 40 -20.22 -11.32 -7.40
C THR A 40 -18.93 -10.90 -6.72
N HIS A 41 -18.74 -9.59 -6.50
CA HIS A 41 -17.54 -9.02 -5.93
C HIS A 41 -17.90 -7.87 -5.01
N THR A 42 -17.13 -7.73 -3.93
CA THR A 42 -17.12 -6.51 -3.12
C THR A 42 -16.05 -5.58 -3.65
N TRP A 43 -16.44 -4.36 -3.96
CA TRP A 43 -15.51 -3.26 -4.23
C TRP A 43 -15.14 -2.56 -2.94
N PHE A 44 -13.84 -2.34 -2.75
CA PHE A 44 -13.29 -1.56 -1.64
C PHE A 44 -12.67 -0.28 -2.20
N PHE A 45 -13.12 0.86 -1.72
CA PHE A 45 -12.52 2.15 -2.02
C PHE A 45 -11.50 2.48 -0.94
N GLY A 46 -10.25 2.71 -1.35
CA GLY A 46 -9.13 2.96 -0.45
C GLY A 46 -8.66 4.41 -0.51
N GLU A 47 -8.48 5.05 0.65
CA GLU A 47 -7.69 6.26 0.81
C GLU A 47 -6.21 5.88 0.90
N ILE A 48 -5.38 6.45 0.03
CA ILE A 48 -3.93 6.26 0.03
C ILE A 48 -3.34 7.03 1.22
N LEU A 49 -2.72 6.29 2.15
CA LEU A 49 -2.01 6.87 3.29
C LEU A 49 -0.54 7.12 2.95
N THR A 50 0.10 6.19 2.23
CA THR A 50 1.49 6.35 1.79
C THR A 50 1.83 5.43 0.61
N VAL A 51 2.86 5.79 -0.15
CA VAL A 51 3.41 5.00 -1.26
C VAL A 51 4.92 4.80 -1.03
N HIS A 52 5.36 3.55 -1.11
CA HIS A 52 6.76 3.16 -1.02
C HIS A 52 7.28 2.73 -2.39
N LEU A 53 8.46 3.22 -2.76
CA LEU A 53 9.16 2.82 -3.98
C LEU A 53 10.36 1.95 -3.62
N LEU A 54 10.63 0.93 -4.43
CA LEU A 54 11.80 0.09 -4.24
C LEU A 54 13.09 0.90 -4.36
N GLY A 55 14.01 0.71 -3.41
CA GLY A 55 15.30 1.40 -3.37
C GLY A 55 15.29 2.77 -2.68
N THR A 56 14.14 3.28 -2.27
CA THR A 56 14.07 4.41 -1.33
C THR A 56 14.02 3.86 0.11
N PRO A 57 14.55 4.58 1.12
CA PRO A 57 14.18 4.31 2.50
C PRO A 57 12.65 4.21 2.63
N LEU A 58 12.14 3.47 3.60
CA LEU A 58 10.69 3.33 3.88
C LEU A 58 10.07 4.64 4.43
N GLU A 59 10.57 5.78 3.97
CA GLU A 59 9.95 7.09 4.03
C GLU A 59 9.05 7.23 2.80
N GLY A 60 7.86 6.64 2.90
CA GLY A 60 6.86 6.75 1.84
C GLY A 60 6.28 8.17 1.74
N TYR A 61 5.81 8.54 0.55
CA TYR A 61 5.16 9.83 0.32
C TYR A 61 3.73 9.82 0.89
N ASP A 62 3.46 10.66 1.89
CA ASP A 62 2.13 10.85 2.48
C ASP A 62 1.43 12.07 1.86
N ARG A 63 0.19 11.88 1.40
CA ARG A 63 -0.64 12.94 0.80
C ARG A 63 -0.93 14.07 1.80
N GLY A 64 -0.81 13.81 3.10
CA GLY A 64 -1.15 14.74 4.18
C GLY A 64 -0.08 15.78 4.52
N GLU A 65 1.19 15.60 4.13
CA GLU A 65 2.28 16.46 4.64
C GLU A 65 3.17 17.10 3.57
N ASN A 66 3.18 16.64 2.31
CA ASN A 66 4.07 17.20 1.26
C ASN A 66 3.47 17.30 -0.15
N ALA A 67 2.15 17.54 -0.27
CA ALA A 67 1.43 17.54 -1.55
C ALA A 67 1.75 18.68 -2.55
N ALA A 68 2.89 19.37 -2.42
CA ALA A 68 3.28 20.46 -3.32
C ALA A 68 4.18 20.04 -4.50
N PHE A 69 4.70 18.81 -4.58
CA PHE A 69 5.76 18.48 -5.56
C PHE A 69 5.61 17.20 -6.40
N ALA A 70 4.43 16.59 -6.46
CA ALA A 70 4.18 15.45 -7.36
C ALA A 70 3.20 15.81 -8.49
N TYR A 71 3.49 16.91 -9.21
CA TYR A 71 2.97 17.11 -10.56
C TYR A 71 3.93 16.45 -11.55
N LEU A 72 3.50 15.33 -12.13
CA LEU A 72 3.64 15.07 -13.56
C LEU A 72 2.23 14.82 -14.10
#